data_AF-A0A7J8FFS6-F1
#
_entry.id   AF-A0A7J8FFS6-F1
#
_cell.length_a   1.000
_cell.length_b   1.000
_cell.length_c   1.000
_cell.angle_alpha   90.00
_cell.angle_beta   90.00
_cell.angle_gamma   90.00
#
_symmetry.space_group_name_H-M   'P 1'
#
loop_
_entity.id
_entity.type
_entity.pdbx_description
1 polymer ?
#
loop_
_entity_poly.entity_id
_entity_poly.type
_entity_poly.pdbx_seq_one_letter_code
_entity_poly.pdbx_strand_id
1 'polypeptide(L)'
;MGLAISLVATEKEKVWYHVCSSRGKGCYNTRLKEDGGCTIWYNEMQLLSEIEEHLNCTISQVEPDIKVPVDEFDGKVTYGQKRAAGGGNYKGHVDILAPTVQELAALEKEAQTSFLHLGYLPNQLFRTF
;
A
#
# COMPACT_ATOMS: atom_id res chain seq x y z
N MET A 1 5.09 -10.98 -12.79
CA MET A 1 6.41 -10.68 -12.21
C MET A 1 6.63 -9.18 -12.34
N GLY A 2 7.29 -8.55 -11.37
CA GLY A 2 7.69 -7.14 -11.46
C GLY A 2 9.21 -7.07 -11.53
N LEU A 3 9.74 -6.13 -12.31
CA LEU A 3 11.18 -5.84 -12.36
C LEU A 3 11.46 -4.72 -11.35
N ALA A 4 12.45 -4.92 -10.49
CA ALA A 4 12.98 -3.89 -9.60
C ALA A 4 14.40 -3.54 -10.07
N ILE A 5 14.65 -2.25 -10.30
CA ILE A 5 15.96 -1.72 -10.69
C ILE A 5 16.39 -0.75 -9.61
N SER A 6 17.60 -0.93 -9.10
CA SER A 6 18.23 -0.02 -8.14
C SER A 6 19.34 0.77 -8.85
N LEU A 7 19.35 2.09 -8.66
CA LEU A 7 20.46 2.94 -9.03
C LEU A 7 21.29 3.16 -7.76
N VAL A 8 22.58 2.85 -7.81
CA VAL A 8 23.48 2.86 -6.65
C VAL A 8 24.73 3.67 -7.00
N ALA A 9 24.98 4.75 -6.26
CA ALA A 9 26.17 5.57 -6.35
C ALA A 9 27.35 4.89 -5.63
N THR A 10 28.52 4.92 -6.27
CA THR A 10 29.76 4.39 -5.68
C THR A 10 30.36 5.31 -4.62
N GLU A 11 30.05 6.61 -4.70
CA GLU A 11 30.54 7.65 -3.80
C GLU A 11 29.49 8.02 -2.76
N LYS A 12 29.96 8.42 -1.56
CA LYS A 12 29.06 8.91 -0.51
C LYS A 12 28.48 10.26 -0.90
N GLU A 13 27.17 10.40 -0.80
CA GLU A 13 26.48 11.67 -1.05
C GLU A 13 26.04 12.33 0.26
N LYS A 14 26.15 13.66 0.33
CA LYS A 14 25.59 14.42 1.46
C LYS A 14 24.13 14.76 1.17
N VAL A 15 23.22 14.09 1.88
CA VAL A 15 21.77 14.22 1.66
C VAL A 15 21.07 14.94 2.80
N TRP A 16 19.92 15.55 2.52
CA TRP A 16 19.05 16.09 3.54
C TRP A 16 18.40 14.97 4.36
N TYR A 17 18.57 15.04 5.67
CA TYR A 17 17.95 14.15 6.63
C TYR A 17 17.36 15.00 7.75
N HIS A 18 16.12 15.43 7.55
CA HIS A 18 15.45 16.36 8.45
C HIS A 18 15.07 15.67 9.76
N VAL A 19 15.80 16.06 10.83
CA VAL A 19 15.48 15.71 12.22
C VAL A 19 14.81 16.85 12.98
N CYS A 20 14.73 18.04 12.37
CA CYS A 20 14.10 19.20 12.97
C CYS A 20 12.59 19.01 13.15
N SER A 21 12.02 19.65 14.17
CA SER A 21 10.57 19.61 14.45
C SER A 21 9.73 20.16 13.29
N SER A 22 10.27 21.09 12.49
CA SER A 22 9.61 21.64 11.31
C SER A 22 9.59 20.69 10.10
N ARG A 23 10.21 19.51 10.20
CA ARG A 23 10.29 18.48 9.13
C ARG A 23 10.77 19.05 7.79
N GLY A 24 11.77 19.93 7.84
CA GLY A 24 12.37 20.55 6.66
C GLY A 24 11.69 21.83 6.19
N LYS A 25 10.51 22.20 6.72
CA LYS A 25 9.87 23.47 6.34
C LYS A 25 10.75 24.66 6.76
N GLY A 26 11.31 25.36 5.77
CA GLY A 26 12.21 26.50 5.96
C GLY A 26 13.56 26.15 6.59
N CYS A 27 14.01 24.88 6.49
CA CYS A 27 15.28 24.45 7.06
C CYS A 27 16.43 24.63 6.06
N TYR A 28 17.50 25.32 6.49
CA TYR A 28 18.72 25.53 5.71
C TYR A 28 19.99 25.06 6.45
N ASN A 29 19.83 24.32 7.54
CA ASN A 29 20.94 23.85 8.37
C ASN A 29 21.60 22.62 7.73
N THR A 30 22.60 22.86 6.89
CA THR A 30 23.35 21.85 6.14
C THR A 30 24.43 21.13 6.95
N ARG A 31 24.53 21.36 8.27
CA ARG A 31 25.48 20.61 9.11
C ARG A 31 25.05 19.14 9.21
N LEU A 32 25.97 18.28 9.60
CA LEU A 32 25.65 16.87 9.82
C LEU A 32 24.75 16.72 11.04
N LYS A 33 23.93 15.67 11.06
CA LYS A 33 23.05 15.34 12.20
C LYS A 33 23.86 15.22 13.50
N GLU A 34 25.06 14.67 13.44
CA GLU A 34 26.00 14.54 14.57
C GLU A 34 26.39 15.90 15.16
N ASP A 35 26.43 16.94 14.31
CA ASP A 35 26.72 18.34 14.69
C ASP A 35 25.45 19.17 14.95
N GLY A 36 24.30 18.52 15.16
CA GLY A 36 23.01 19.19 15.35
C GLY A 36 22.44 19.83 14.07
N GLY A 37 22.83 19.30 12.90
CA GLY A 37 22.31 19.70 11.59
C GLY A 37 21.21 18.80 11.05
N CYS A 38 20.87 18.97 9.76
CA CYS A 38 19.81 18.22 9.07
C CYS A 38 20.32 17.51 7.81
N THR A 39 21.58 17.07 7.81
CA THR A 39 22.15 16.27 6.72
C THR A 39 22.84 15.03 7.26
N ILE A 40 22.99 14.00 6.43
CA ILE A 40 23.81 12.82 6.69
C ILE A 40 24.66 12.50 5.47
N TRP A 41 25.72 11.73 5.67
CA TRP A 41 26.38 11.03 4.56
C TRP A 41 25.60 9.76 4.26
N TYR A 42 25.07 9.67 3.05
CA TYR A 42 24.38 8.51 2.52
C TYR A 42 25.38 7.62 1.79
N ASN A 43 25.45 6.35 2.19
CA ASN A 43 26.38 5.38 1.66
C ASN A 43 25.61 4.25 0.98
N GLU A 44 25.35 4.40 -0.32
CA GLU A 44 24.51 3.48 -1.06
C GLU A 44 25.16 2.11 -1.24
N MET A 45 26.50 2.03 -1.34
CA MET A 45 27.23 0.77 -1.39
C MET A 45 27.05 -0.07 -0.12
N GLN A 46 27.01 0.59 1.05
CA GLN A 46 26.73 -0.11 2.30
C GLN A 46 25.29 -0.62 2.34
N LEU A 47 24.32 0.21 1.93
CA LEU A 47 22.92 -0.19 1.89
C LEU A 47 22.67 -1.35 0.91
N LEU A 48 23.35 -1.34 -0.25
CA LEU A 48 23.32 -2.44 -1.19
C LEU A 48 23.80 -3.74 -0.53
N SER A 49 24.92 -3.68 0.20
CA SER A 49 25.46 -4.84 0.91
C SER A 49 24.49 -5.40 1.96
N GLU A 50 23.83 -4.53 2.73
CA GLU A 50 22.82 -4.91 3.73
C GLU A 50 21.58 -5.55 3.08
N ILE A 51 21.17 -5.06 1.89
CA ILE A 51 20.07 -5.63 1.12
C ILE A 51 20.43 -7.02 0.60
N GLU A 52 21.64 -7.19 0.04
CA GLU A 52 22.12 -8.49 -0.46
C GLU A 52 22.21 -9.53 0.66
N GLU A 53 22.69 -9.12 1.84
CA GLU A 53 22.70 -9.97 3.05
C GLU A 53 21.28 -10.36 3.47
N HIS A 54 20.34 -9.41 3.49
CA HIS A 54 18.95 -9.68 3.84
C HIS A 54 18.26 -10.64 2.87
N LEU A 55 18.52 -10.49 1.57
CA LEU A 55 17.97 -11.35 0.52
C LEU A 55 18.71 -12.68 0.38
N ASN A 56 19.88 -12.83 1.02
CA ASN A 56 20.82 -13.94 0.82
C ASN A 56 21.15 -14.17 -0.66
N CYS A 57 21.23 -13.10 -1.45
CA CYS A 57 21.60 -13.16 -2.85
C CYS A 57 22.41 -11.94 -3.28
N THR A 58 23.31 -12.13 -4.23
CA THR A 58 24.02 -11.03 -4.88
C THR A 58 23.13 -10.47 -6.00
N ILE A 59 22.93 -9.15 -6.00
CA ILE A 59 22.14 -8.47 -7.01
C ILE A 59 23.00 -8.31 -8.27
N SER A 60 22.45 -8.70 -9.41
CA SER A 60 23.16 -8.57 -10.69
C SER A 60 23.35 -7.10 -11.06
N GLN A 61 24.58 -6.72 -11.38
CA GLN A 61 24.92 -5.40 -11.88
C GLN A 61 24.76 -5.36 -13.40
N VAL A 62 24.40 -4.20 -13.92
CA VAL A 62 24.23 -3.97 -15.36
C VAL A 62 25.30 -3.00 -15.84
N GLU A 63 25.85 -3.30 -17.01
CA GLU A 63 26.82 -2.45 -17.70
C GLU A 63 26.19 -1.11 -18.13
N PRO A 64 27.00 -0.10 -18.53
CA PRO A 64 26.50 1.21 -18.96
C PRO A 64 25.51 1.19 -20.13
N ASP A 65 25.41 0.08 -20.85
CA ASP A 65 24.43 -0.12 -21.92
C ASP A 65 23.03 -0.52 -21.41
N ILE A 66 22.85 -0.65 -20.09
CA ILE A 66 21.58 -0.91 -19.38
C ILE A 66 20.87 -2.15 -19.95
N LYS A 67 21.64 -3.15 -20.38
CA LYS A 67 21.08 -4.43 -20.82
C LYS A 67 20.76 -5.31 -19.61
N VAL A 68 19.49 -5.26 -19.19
CA VAL A 68 19.00 -6.12 -18.11
C VAL A 68 19.01 -7.59 -18.57
N PRO A 69 19.69 -8.49 -17.84
CA PRO A 69 19.72 -9.90 -18.20
C PRO A 69 18.33 -10.53 -18.08
N VAL A 70 18.01 -11.37 -19.06
CA VAL A 70 16.74 -12.10 -19.14
C VAL A 70 16.81 -13.31 -18.21
N ASP A 71 15.90 -13.41 -17.23
CA ASP A 71 15.79 -14.55 -16.32
C ASP A 71 15.02 -15.72 -16.98
N GLU A 72 15.21 -16.96 -16.53
CA GLU A 72 14.56 -18.18 -17.06
C GLU A 72 13.02 -18.15 -17.01
N PHE A 73 12.47 -17.23 -16.20
CA PHE A 73 11.04 -16.99 -16.01
C PHE A 73 10.47 -15.90 -16.91
N ASP A 74 11.32 -15.15 -17.62
CA ASP A 74 10.87 -14.10 -18.52
C ASP A 74 10.10 -14.72 -19.70
N GLY A 75 8.88 -14.26 -19.92
CA GLY A 75 7.95 -14.84 -20.91
C GLY A 75 7.19 -16.11 -20.50
N LYS A 76 7.52 -16.78 -19.39
CA LYS A 76 6.76 -17.96 -18.88
C LYS A 76 5.67 -17.61 -17.86
N VAL A 77 5.82 -16.50 -17.14
CA VAL A 77 4.92 -16.13 -16.05
C VAL A 77 4.28 -14.77 -16.32
N THR A 78 3.07 -14.79 -16.89
CA THR A 78 2.28 -13.57 -17.09
C THR A 78 1.67 -13.13 -15.77
N TYR A 79 1.88 -11.87 -15.38
CA TYR A 79 1.24 -11.32 -14.18
C TYR A 79 -0.28 -11.38 -14.33
N GLY A 80 -0.98 -11.95 -13.34
CA GLY A 80 -2.43 -12.17 -13.39
C GLY A 80 -2.89 -13.48 -14.05
N GLN A 81 -2.00 -14.30 -14.61
CA GLN A 81 -2.38 -15.60 -15.21
C GLN A 81 -2.95 -16.58 -14.18
N LYS A 82 -2.43 -16.55 -12.93
CA LYS A 82 -3.04 -17.25 -11.79
C LYS A 82 -4.38 -16.64 -11.34
N ARG A 83 -4.66 -15.35 -11.58
CA ARG A 83 -6.01 -14.79 -11.35
C ARG A 83 -7.00 -15.27 -12.42
N ALA A 84 -6.55 -15.55 -13.64
CA ALA A 84 -7.39 -16.15 -14.68
C ALA A 84 -7.68 -17.64 -14.40
N ALA A 85 -6.70 -18.39 -13.90
CA ALA A 85 -6.85 -19.82 -13.58
C ALA A 85 -7.37 -20.11 -12.16
N GLY A 86 -7.25 -19.14 -11.26
CA GLY A 86 -7.53 -19.26 -9.83
C GLY A 86 -8.16 -17.97 -9.28
N GLY A 87 -9.04 -17.33 -10.06
CA GLY A 87 -10.12 -16.57 -9.45
C GLY A 87 -10.79 -17.54 -8.49
N GLY A 88 -10.59 -17.32 -7.17
CA GLY A 88 -11.09 -18.24 -6.17
C GLY A 88 -12.54 -18.57 -6.49
N ASN A 89 -12.95 -19.81 -6.25
CA ASN A 89 -14.35 -20.22 -6.29
C ASN A 89 -15.15 -19.50 -5.18
N TYR A 90 -15.11 -18.16 -5.15
CA TYR A 90 -15.93 -17.25 -4.37
C TYR A 90 -17.37 -17.24 -4.91
N LYS A 91 -17.83 -18.38 -5.43
CA LYS A 91 -19.24 -18.71 -5.57
C LYS A 91 -19.82 -19.15 -4.23
N GLY A 92 -19.05 -19.83 -3.38
CA GLY A 92 -19.57 -20.39 -2.13
C GLY A 92 -20.17 -19.36 -1.17
N HIS A 93 -19.41 -18.36 -0.72
CA HIS A 93 -19.85 -17.51 0.39
C HIS A 93 -20.89 -16.45 -0.02
N VAL A 94 -20.83 -15.95 -1.26
CA VAL A 94 -21.81 -14.97 -1.76
C VAL A 94 -23.16 -15.64 -2.02
N ASP A 95 -23.17 -16.84 -2.61
CA ASP A 95 -24.40 -17.58 -2.84
C ASP A 95 -25.07 -18.02 -1.52
N ILE A 96 -24.28 -18.33 -0.49
CA ILE A 96 -24.77 -18.66 0.86
C ILE A 96 -25.37 -17.42 1.56
N LEU A 97 -24.78 -16.23 1.38
CA LEU A 97 -25.25 -15.00 2.00
C LEU A 97 -26.37 -14.30 1.24
N ALA A 98 -26.61 -14.64 -0.03
CA ALA A 98 -27.67 -14.04 -0.83
C ALA A 98 -29.07 -14.08 -0.16
N PRO A 99 -29.56 -15.22 0.39
CA PRO A 99 -30.87 -15.25 1.05
C PRO A 99 -30.90 -14.42 2.34
N THR A 100 -29.84 -14.44 3.15
CA THR A 100 -29.80 -13.67 4.41
C THR A 100 -29.75 -12.16 4.16
N VAL A 101 -29.05 -11.72 3.12
CA VAL A 101 -29.05 -10.30 2.71
C VAL A 101 -30.42 -9.86 2.20
N GLN A 102 -31.15 -10.72 1.48
CA GLN A 102 -32.52 -10.43 1.06
C GLN A 102 -33.49 -10.29 2.24
N GLU A 103 -33.38 -11.17 3.24
CA GLU A 103 -34.18 -11.09 4.47
C GLU A 103 -33.89 -9.82 5.26
N LEU A 104 -32.61 -9.45 5.41
CA LEU A 104 -32.22 -8.21 6.08
C LEU A 104 -32.76 -6.96 5.38
N ALA A 105 -32.73 -6.94 4.04
CA ALA A 105 -33.29 -5.82 3.26
C ALA A 105 -34.82 -5.71 3.43
N ALA A 106 -35.53 -6.84 3.56
CA ALA A 106 -36.97 -6.84 3.83
C ALA A 106 -37.29 -6.31 5.22
N LEU A 107 -36.54 -6.75 6.24
CA LEU A 107 -36.69 -6.29 7.63
C LEU A 107 -36.35 -4.80 7.78
N GLU A 108 -35.31 -4.32 7.09
CA GLU A 108 -34.96 -2.90 7.05
C GLU A 108 -36.11 -2.08 6.47
N LYS A 109 -36.65 -2.51 5.32
CA LYS A 109 -37.79 -1.84 4.70
C LYS A 109 -39.01 -1.81 5.62
N GLU A 110 -39.31 -2.91 6.31
CA GLU A 110 -40.42 -2.97 7.25
C GLU A 110 -40.21 -2.03 8.44
N ALA A 111 -39.01 -2.00 9.02
CA ALA A 111 -38.67 -1.10 10.12
C ALA A 111 -38.77 0.37 9.71
N GLN A 112 -38.26 0.73 8.53
CA GLN A 112 -38.37 2.09 7.98
C GLN A 112 -39.83 2.45 7.69
N THR A 113 -40.60 1.53 7.12
CA THR A 113 -42.02 1.74 6.82
C THR A 113 -42.83 1.90 8.10
N SER A 114 -42.55 1.08 9.13
CA SER A 114 -43.15 1.18 10.46
C SER A 114 -42.83 2.51 11.13
N PHE A 115 -41.57 2.97 11.07
CA PHE A 115 -41.19 4.29 11.57
C PHE A 115 -41.94 5.42 10.88
N LEU A 116 -42.06 5.37 9.54
CA LEU A 116 -42.81 6.37 8.79
C LEU A 116 -44.30 6.31 9.12
N HIS A 117 -44.90 5.12 9.25
CA HIS A 117 -46.29 4.97 9.66
C HIS A 117 -46.54 5.51 11.08
N LEU A 118 -45.66 5.20 12.02
CA LEU A 118 -45.74 5.72 13.40
C LEU A 118 -45.51 7.24 13.45
N GLY A 119 -44.61 7.77 12.62
CA GLY A 119 -44.35 9.21 12.50
C GLY A 119 -45.45 10.00 11.78
N TYR A 120 -46.27 9.35 10.94
CA TYR A 120 -47.36 9.96 10.18
C TYR A 120 -48.77 9.57 10.66
N LEU A 121 -48.93 8.94 11.83
CA LEU A 121 -50.25 8.80 12.43
C LEU A 121 -50.82 10.20 12.74
N PRO A 122 -51.98 10.61 12.18
CA PRO A 122 -52.54 11.95 12.38
C PRO A 122 -53.03 12.21 13.80
N ASN A 123 -52.79 11.31 14.75
CA ASN A 123 -53.15 11.46 16.14
C ASN A 123 -52.25 10.59 17.03
N GLN A 124 -51.31 11.28 17.70
CA GLN A 124 -50.97 11.16 19.12
C GLN A 124 -49.55 10.73 19.55
N LEU A 125 -48.98 11.64 20.37
CA LEU A 125 -48.11 11.45 21.55
C LEU A 125 -46.58 11.63 21.49
N PHE A 126 -46.01 12.26 20.46
CA PHE A 126 -44.67 12.85 20.60
C PHE A 126 -44.62 14.30 20.08
N ARG A 127 -45.31 15.19 20.81
CA ARG A 127 -44.80 16.54 21.04
C ARG A 127 -43.92 16.46 22.30
N THR A 128 -42.78 17.13 22.28
CA THR A 128 -41.69 17.17 23.28
C THR A 128 -40.89 15.86 23.34
N PHE A 129 -39.60 15.81 22.99
CA PHE A 129 -38.51 16.75 23.25
C PHE A 129 -37.74 17.16 21.99
#